data_AF-A0A396ZSK7-F1
#
_entry.id   AF-A0A396ZSK7-F1
#
_cell.length_a   1.000
_cell.length_b   1.000
_cell.length_c   1.000
_cell.angle_alpha   90.00
_cell.angle_beta   90.00
_cell.angle_gamma   90.00
#
_symmetry.space_group_name_H-M   'P 1'
#
loop_
_entity.id
_entity.type
_entity.pdbx_description
1 polymer ?
#
loop_
_entity_poly.entity_id
_entity_poly.type
_entity_poly.pdbx_seq_one_letter_code
_entity_poly.pdbx_strand_id
1 'polypeptide(L)'
;MQALAESEFRFKYFPVAWYAMDITFQQTNVPTGACKEKKLYYSGKHSLYGHEVEVSVVTNGFAMDCTKFYKGSMSDKTIFNENIDSHLPNLAKSTGETTLEASEL
;
A
#
# COMPACT_ATOMS: atom_id res chain seq x y z
N MET A 1 10.79 10.62 -8.08
CA MET A 1 10.86 10.71 -6.61
C MET A 1 11.21 12.11 -6.10
N GLN A 2 12.15 12.85 -6.72
CA GLN A 2 12.58 14.18 -6.24
C GLN A 2 11.48 15.27 -6.28
N ALA A 3 10.50 15.18 -7.19
CA ALA A 3 9.48 16.21 -7.40
C ALA A 3 8.37 16.29 -6.32
N LEU A 4 8.26 15.31 -5.41
CA LEU A 4 7.26 15.38 -4.31
C LEU A 4 7.78 16.09 -3.06
N ALA A 5 9.11 16.21 -2.91
CA ALA A 5 9.75 16.79 -1.73
C ALA A 5 9.47 18.29 -1.56
N GLU A 6 9.04 18.98 -2.63
CA GLU A 6 8.79 20.43 -2.67
C GLU A 6 7.33 20.82 -2.37
N SER A 7 6.44 19.84 -2.13
CA SER A 7 5.02 20.11 -1.89
C SER A 7 4.62 20.00 -0.41
N GLU A 8 3.70 20.86 0.05
CA GLU A 8 3.16 20.89 1.43
C GLU A 8 2.29 19.65 1.80
N PHE A 9 2.31 18.63 0.95
CA PHE A 9 1.52 17.42 1.08
C PHE A 9 2.19 16.44 2.06
N ARG A 10 2.19 16.78 3.36
CA ARG A 10 2.76 15.98 4.46
C ARG A 10 1.67 15.37 5.35
N PHE A 11 1.92 14.17 5.89
CA PHE A 11 1.02 13.59 6.89
C PHE A 11 1.12 14.40 8.19
N LYS A 12 -0.02 14.82 8.75
CA LYS A 12 -0.08 15.64 9.97
C LYS A 12 0.79 15.09 11.11
N TYR A 13 0.75 13.78 11.32
CA TYR A 13 1.48 13.11 12.42
C TYR A 13 2.79 12.45 11.98
N PHE A 14 3.04 12.35 10.66
CA PHE A 14 4.22 11.72 10.08
C PHE A 14 4.78 12.58 8.94
N PRO A 15 5.24 13.81 9.22
CA PRO A 15 5.58 14.78 8.17
C PRO A 15 6.83 14.43 7.36
N VAL A 16 7.58 13.42 7.80
CA VAL A 16 8.72 12.83 7.05
C VAL A 16 8.32 11.57 6.27
N ALA A 17 7.08 11.08 6.40
CA ALA A 17 6.62 9.94 5.61
C ALA A 17 6.26 10.38 4.20
N TRP A 18 6.80 9.69 3.20
CA TRP A 18 6.63 10.04 1.79
C TRP A 18 5.29 9.55 1.23
N TYR A 19 4.86 8.37 1.67
CA TYR A 19 3.60 7.74 1.28
C TYR A 19 3.13 6.80 2.40
N ALA A 20 1.83 6.52 2.41
CA ALA A 20 1.24 5.43 3.17
C ALA A 20 1.07 4.22 2.25
N MET A 21 1.05 3.02 2.81
CA MET A 21 0.76 1.80 2.06
C MET A 21 -0.49 1.14 2.59
N ASP A 22 -1.28 0.59 1.68
CA ASP A 22 -2.47 -0.20 2.00
C ASP A 22 -2.61 -1.36 1.03
N ILE A 23 -3.31 -2.41 1.45
CA ILE A 23 -3.75 -3.50 0.57
C ILE A 23 -5.23 -3.32 0.32
N THR A 24 -5.59 -3.15 -0.95
CA THR A 24 -6.98 -2.92 -1.38
C THR A 24 -7.55 -4.16 -2.06
N PHE A 25 -8.76 -4.54 -1.65
CA PHE A 25 -9.50 -5.63 -2.28
C PHE A 25 -10.34 -5.12 -3.44
N GLN A 26 -10.18 -5.74 -4.60
CA GLN A 26 -10.97 -5.47 -5.80
C GLN A 26 -11.84 -6.68 -6.13
N GLN A 27 -13.14 -6.53 -5.89
CA GLN A 27 -14.12 -7.57 -6.19
C GLN A 27 -14.15 -7.88 -7.69
N THR A 28 -14.30 -9.17 -8.01
CA THR A 28 -14.51 -9.66 -9.36
C THR A 28 -15.74 -10.57 -9.43
N ASN A 29 -16.11 -10.94 -10.66
CA ASN A 29 -17.04 -12.05 -10.88
C ASN A 29 -16.42 -13.37 -10.42
N VAL A 30 -17.26 -14.36 -10.16
CA VAL A 30 -16.79 -15.72 -9.85
C VAL A 30 -15.91 -16.22 -11.00
N PRO A 31 -14.63 -16.58 -10.76
CA PRO A 31 -13.76 -17.06 -11.82
C PRO A 31 -14.30 -18.34 -12.47
N THR A 32 -13.98 -18.55 -13.74
CA THR A 32 -14.20 -19.84 -14.42
C THR A 32 -13.08 -20.82 -14.04
N GLY A 33 -13.34 -22.12 -14.07
CA GLY A 33 -12.35 -23.16 -13.76
C GLY A 33 -12.80 -24.12 -12.66
N ALA A 34 -11.88 -24.97 -12.20
CA ALA A 34 -12.15 -25.93 -11.14
C ALA A 34 -12.34 -25.25 -9.79
N CYS A 35 -13.09 -25.87 -8.89
CA CYS A 35 -13.37 -25.32 -7.54
C CYS A 35 -12.08 -24.93 -6.78
N LYS A 36 -11.02 -25.75 -6.90
CA LYS A 36 -9.71 -25.47 -6.28
C LYS A 36 -9.05 -24.19 -6.82
N GLU A 37 -9.19 -23.91 -8.12
CA GLU A 37 -8.62 -22.72 -8.77
C GLU A 37 -9.40 -21.47 -8.37
N LYS A 38 -10.74 -21.55 -8.37
CA LYS A 38 -11.60 -20.45 -7.93
C LYS A 38 -11.33 -20.05 -6.48
N LYS A 39 -11.14 -21.03 -5.60
CA LYS A 39 -10.90 -20.81 -4.17
C LYS A 39 -9.68 -19.92 -3.89
N LEU A 40 -8.69 -19.89 -4.79
CA LEU A 40 -7.55 -19.00 -4.69
C LEU A 40 -7.94 -17.52 -4.74
N TYR A 41 -9.04 -17.18 -5.39
CA TYR A 41 -9.51 -15.80 -5.50
C TYR A 41 -10.55 -15.43 -4.45
N TYR A 42 -10.96 -16.37 -3.61
CA TYR A 42 -11.96 -16.12 -2.57
C TYR A 42 -11.30 -15.49 -1.34
N SER A 43 -11.68 -14.26 -1.03
CA SER A 43 -11.25 -13.57 0.19
C SER A 43 -12.15 -13.96 1.35
N GLY A 44 -11.57 -14.60 2.38
CA GLY A 44 -12.31 -14.98 3.59
C GLY A 44 -12.82 -13.78 4.38
N LYS A 45 -12.06 -12.67 4.40
CA LYS A 45 -12.39 -11.42 5.09
C LYS A 45 -13.62 -10.75 4.48
N HIS A 46 -13.69 -10.70 3.14
CA HIS A 46 -14.76 -10.01 2.42
C HIS A 46 -15.91 -10.94 1.99
N SER A 47 -15.73 -12.27 2.09
CA SER A 47 -16.66 -13.28 1.58
C SER A 47 -17.01 -13.11 0.09
N LEU A 48 -16.04 -12.64 -0.69
CA LEU A 48 -16.18 -12.31 -2.11
C LEU A 48 -14.97 -12.84 -2.90
N TYR A 49 -15.16 -13.05 -4.21
CA TYR A 49 -14.06 -13.30 -5.12
C TYR A 49 -13.43 -11.99 -5.58
N GLY A 50 -12.12 -11.97 -5.70
CA GLY A 50 -11.41 -10.76 -6.10
C GLY A 50 -9.90 -10.90 -6.07
N HIS A 51 -9.26 -9.74 -6.14
CA HIS A 51 -7.83 -9.59 -6.07
C HIS A 51 -7.45 -8.65 -4.93
N GLU A 52 -6.29 -8.86 -4.36
CA GLU A 52 -5.66 -7.90 -3.45
C GLU A 52 -4.60 -7.12 -4.25
N VAL A 53 -4.50 -5.81 -4.02
CA VAL A 53 -3.48 -4.96 -4.65
C VAL A 53 -2.87 -4.08 -3.57
N GLU A 54 -1.56 -4.15 -3.40
CA GLU A 54 -0.83 -3.19 -2.57
C GLU A 54 -0.69 -1.86 -3.32
N VAL A 55 -1.06 -0.77 -2.66
CA VAL A 55 -1.11 0.59 -3.19
C VAL A 55 -0.31 1.51 -2.28
N SER A 56 0.57 2.30 -2.88
CA SER A 56 1.25 3.42 -2.24
C SER A 56 0.45 4.71 -2.47
N VAL A 57 0.03 5.38 -1.40
CA VAL A 57 -0.84 6.55 -1.43
C VAL A 57 -0.13 7.76 -0.83
N VAL A 58 -0.14 8.88 -1.55
CA VAL A 58 0.39 10.16 -1.08
C VAL A 58 -0.69 10.94 -0.31
N THR A 59 -0.29 11.95 0.46
CA THR A 59 -1.15 12.61 1.46
C THR A 59 -2.34 13.38 0.88
N ASN A 60 -2.30 13.69 -0.42
CA ASN A 60 -3.42 14.27 -1.15
C ASN A 60 -4.47 13.21 -1.58
N GLY A 61 -4.30 11.94 -1.16
CA GLY A 61 -5.24 10.85 -1.39
C GLY A 61 -5.08 10.12 -2.72
N PHE A 62 -4.09 10.49 -3.55
CA PHE A 62 -3.85 9.82 -4.82
C PHE A 62 -2.93 8.62 -4.68
N ALA A 63 -3.21 7.56 -5.45
CA ALA A 63 -2.30 6.43 -5.61
C ALA A 63 -1.07 6.87 -6.43
N MET A 64 0.11 6.72 -5.84
CA MET A 64 1.39 6.98 -6.49
C MET A 64 1.89 5.75 -7.26
N ASP A 65 1.70 4.57 -6.68
CA ASP A 65 2.15 3.30 -7.26
C ASP A 65 1.26 2.14 -6.81
N CYS A 66 1.21 1.09 -7.63
CA CYS A 66 0.45 -0.12 -7.39
C CYS A 66 1.26 -1.35 -7.83
N THR A 67 1.20 -2.39 -7.01
CA THR A 67 1.77 -3.70 -7.37
C THR A 67 0.91 -4.42 -8.42
N LYS A 68 1.44 -5.53 -8.95
CA LYS A 68 0.60 -6.50 -9.67
C LYS A 68 -0.42 -7.09 -8.71
N PHE A 69 -1.54 -7.53 -9.26
CA PHE A 69 -2.59 -8.13 -8.44
C PHE A 69 -2.12 -9.43 -7.78
N TYR A 70 -2.62 -9.65 -6.57
CA TYR A 70 -2.52 -10.88 -5.80
C TYR A 70 -3.87 -11.59 -5.79
N LYS A 71 -3.81 -12.90 -5.57
CA LYS A 71 -4.99 -13.74 -5.37
C LYS A 71 -5.77 -13.28 -4.13
N GLY A 72 -7.10 -13.15 -4.24
CA GLY A 72 -7.97 -12.69 -3.14
C GLY A 72 -7.90 -13.53 -1.86
N SER A 73 -7.39 -14.77 -1.90
CA SER A 73 -7.18 -15.57 -0.69
C SER A 73 -5.88 -15.26 0.06
N MET A 74 -5.00 -14.42 -0.48
CA MET A 74 -3.74 -14.06 0.19
C MET A 74 -4.00 -13.08 1.32
N SER A 75 -3.21 -13.18 2.40
CA SER A 75 -3.30 -12.25 3.51
C SER A 75 -2.50 -10.98 3.24
N ASP A 76 -3.02 -9.85 3.71
CA ASP A 76 -2.37 -8.53 3.69
C ASP A 76 -0.89 -8.61 4.13
N LYS A 77 -0.62 -9.35 5.22
CA LYS A 77 0.74 -9.57 5.74
C LYS A 77 1.65 -10.31 4.77
N THR A 78 1.13 -11.32 4.07
CA THR A 78 1.92 -12.09 3.09
C THR A 78 2.34 -11.18 1.94
N ILE A 79 1.41 -10.39 1.42
CA ILE A 79 1.65 -9.45 0.32
C ILE A 79 2.71 -8.42 0.73
N PHE A 80 2.51 -7.78 1.88
CA PHE A 80 3.47 -6.81 2.41
C PHE A 80 4.88 -7.40 2.58
N ASN A 81 4.98 -8.62 3.12
CA ASN A 81 6.26 -9.28 3.29
C ASN A 81 6.95 -9.63 1.97
N GLU A 82 6.19 -9.95 0.92
CA GLU A 82 6.75 -10.19 -0.42
C GLU A 82 7.31 -8.91 -1.06
N ASN A 83 6.74 -7.74 -0.71
CA ASN A 83 7.15 -6.45 -1.29
C ASN A 83 8.12 -5.64 -0.42
N ILE A 84 8.45 -6.10 0.78
CA ILE A 84 9.20 -5.31 1.77
C ILE A 84 10.53 -4.74 1.25
N ASP A 85 11.25 -5.51 0.42
CA ASP A 85 12.53 -5.10 -0.15
C ASP A 85 12.42 -3.84 -1.02
N SER A 86 11.26 -3.62 -1.66
CA SER A 86 11.00 -2.43 -2.46
C SER A 86 10.79 -1.17 -1.60
N HIS A 87 10.42 -1.34 -0.32
CA HIS A 87 10.14 -0.24 0.60
C HIS A 87 11.31 0.06 1.53
N LEU A 88 12.22 -0.88 1.75
CA LEU A 88 13.44 -0.69 2.57
C LEU A 88 14.22 0.59 2.23
N PRO A 89 14.40 0.98 0.95
CA PRO A 89 15.11 2.21 0.61
C PRO A 89 14.40 3.49 1.09
N ASN A 90 13.06 3.46 1.20
CA ASN A 90 12.24 4.60 1.59
C ASN A 90 11.90 4.62 3.09
N LEU A 91 12.33 3.60 3.84
CA LEU A 91 12.14 3.50 5.31
C LEU A 91 13.20 4.28 6.10
N ALA A 92 14.36 4.55 5.49
CA ALA A 92 15.43 5.29 6.14
C ALA A 92 15.12 6.79 6.16
N LYS A 93 15.19 7.39 7.34
CA LYS A 93 15.21 8.86 7.46
C LYS A 93 16.49 9.40 6.83
N SER A 94 16.38 10.45 6.03
CA SER A 94 17.57 11.09 5.47
C SER A 94 18.39 11.77 6.57
N THR A 95 19.72 11.78 6.43
CA THR A 95 20.61 12.46 7.39
C THR A 95 20.36 13.98 7.30
N GLY A 96 19.63 14.52 8.27
CA GLY A 96 19.15 15.92 8.28
C GLY A 96 17.66 16.07 8.63
N GLU A 97 16.86 15.00 8.57
CA GLU A 97 15.44 14.99 8.98
C GLU A 97 15.26 14.89 10.51
N THR A 98 16.11 15.56 11.29
CA THR A 98 16.18 15.40 12.75
C THR A 98 15.35 16.38 13.56
N THR A 99 14.77 17.42 12.97
CA THR A 99 13.97 18.37 13.75
C THR A 99 12.80 18.90 12.94
N LEU A 100 11.59 18.50 13.34
CA LEU A 100 10.42 19.31 13.09
C LEU A 100 10.44 20.37 14.19
N GLU A 101 10.73 21.62 13.84
CA GLU A 101 10.37 22.72 14.73
C GLU A 101 8.85 22.60 14.95
N ALA A 102 8.45 22.34 16.19
CA ALA A 102 7.06 22.31 16.55
C ALA A 102 6.51 23.72 16.29
N SER A 103 5.82 23.89 15.16
CA SER A 103 4.97 25.08 14.98
C SER A 103 3.86 24.94 16.00
N GLU A 104 3.97 25.71 17.07
CA GLU A 104 2.92 25.88 18.06
C GLU A 104 1.62 26.24 17.35
N LEU A 105 0.60 25.41 17.55
CA LEU A 105 -0.82 25.76 17.42
C LEU A 105 -1.51 25.35 18.72
#